data_AF-A0A8A5TLR7-F1
#
_entry.id   AF-A0A8A5TLR7-F1
#
_cell.length_a   1.000
_cell.length_b   1.000
_cell.length_c   1.000
_cell.angle_alpha   90.00
_cell.angle_beta   90.00
_cell.angle_gamma   90.00
#
_symmetry.space_group_name_H-M   'P 1'
#
loop_
_entity.id
_entity.type
_entity.pdbx_description
1 polymer ?
#
loop_
_entity_poly.entity_id
_entity_poly.type
_entity_poly.pdbx_seq_one_letter_code
_entity_poly.pdbx_strand_id
1 'polypeptide(L)'
;MTEAGCWAHARRKIHDVYISTKSATAEEALKLIGELYAIEHEIRGLPVSERLAVRQMQSKPLLTSLYKLMQEKEHTLSKKCRLRDAFRYIRKHWVALCNFCDDGLAEADNNTAERALRAVCLGKKNYVFFGSDHGGERGALLYGLIGTCRLNGIDPEAYLRHILSVLPEWLSNRVDELLPWNVVLTNMNRPGFPGECFICELRLPDHRFRWKHNKLFLLLPEEYGPAFPAIVDCYTSPPT
;
A
#
# COMPACT_ATOMS: atom_id res chain seq x y z
N MET A 1 15.58 2.05 6.96
CA MET A 1 14.45 1.54 6.16
C MET A 1 14.08 0.16 6.67
N THR A 2 12.82 -0.04 7.05
CA THR A 2 12.35 -1.31 7.62
C THR A 2 11.39 -1.97 6.64
N GLU A 3 11.59 -3.24 6.31
CA GLU A 3 10.70 -3.99 5.39
C GLU A 3 9.37 -4.29 6.08
N ALA A 4 8.24 -3.96 5.45
CA ALA A 4 6.91 -4.34 5.94
C ALA A 4 6.36 -5.48 5.08
N GLY A 5 6.07 -6.61 5.72
CA GLY A 5 5.50 -7.79 5.06
C GLY A 5 4.00 -7.64 4.82
N CYS A 6 3.46 -8.43 3.89
CA CYS A 6 2.02 -8.44 3.59
C CYS A 6 1.34 -9.72 4.08
N TRP A 7 0.46 -9.59 5.06
CA TRP A 7 -0.34 -10.71 5.56
C TRP A 7 -1.32 -11.26 4.52
N ALA A 8 -1.78 -10.46 3.56
CA ALA A 8 -2.67 -10.94 2.50
C ALA A 8 -1.96 -11.96 1.59
N HIS A 9 -0.67 -11.74 1.30
CA HIS A 9 0.13 -12.70 0.53
C HIS A 9 0.43 -13.97 1.33
N ALA A 10 0.79 -13.83 2.61
CA ALA A 10 0.99 -14.95 3.52
C ALA A 10 -0.28 -15.82 3.65
N ARG A 11 -1.43 -15.20 3.90
CA ARG A 11 -2.74 -15.85 4.00
C ARG A 11 -3.11 -16.60 2.73
N ARG A 12 -2.90 -16.00 1.56
CA ARG A 12 -3.23 -16.63 0.26
C ARG A 12 -2.52 -17.98 0.09
N LYS A 13 -1.24 -18.08 0.46
CA LYS A 13 -0.50 -19.35 0.36
C LYS A 13 -1.10 -20.46 1.21
N ILE A 14 -1.55 -20.16 2.43
CA ILE A 14 -2.23 -21.14 3.29
C ILE A 14 -3.61 -21.48 2.72
N HIS A 15 -4.35 -20.46 2.27
CA HIS A 15 -5.68 -20.61 1.69
C HIS A 15 -5.70 -21.50 0.45
N ASP A 16 -4.74 -21.35 -0.47
CA ASP A 16 -4.62 -22.20 -1.66
C ASP A 16 -4.41 -23.68 -1.29
N VAL A 17 -3.70 -23.94 -0.19
CA VAL A 17 -3.52 -25.29 0.36
C VAL A 17 -4.81 -25.77 1.01
N TYR A 18 -5.51 -24.93 1.77
CA TYR A 18 -6.79 -25.28 2.38
C TYR A 18 -7.85 -25.64 1.35
N ILE A 19 -7.99 -24.87 0.25
CA ILE A 19 -8.94 -25.19 -0.83
C ILE A 19 -8.68 -26.59 -1.38
N SER A 20 -7.42 -26.96 -1.57
CA SER A 20 -7.05 -28.23 -2.21
C SER A 20 -7.03 -29.43 -1.27
N THR A 21 -6.78 -29.23 0.03
CA THR A 21 -6.55 -30.34 0.97
C THR A 21 -7.57 -30.41 2.10
N LYS A 22 -8.29 -29.32 2.39
CA LYS A 22 -9.17 -29.18 3.57
C LYS A 22 -8.48 -29.58 4.88
N SER A 23 -7.18 -29.31 4.97
CA SER A 23 -6.39 -29.66 6.15
C SER A 23 -6.84 -28.85 7.37
N ALA A 24 -7.13 -29.54 8.48
CA ALA A 24 -7.48 -28.92 9.76
C ALA A 24 -6.40 -27.93 10.25
N THR A 25 -5.11 -28.25 10.04
CA THR A 25 -4.00 -27.35 10.39
C THR A 25 -4.01 -26.06 9.56
N ALA A 26 -4.39 -26.14 8.28
CA ALA A 26 -4.51 -24.95 7.44
C ALA A 26 -5.71 -24.10 7.86
N GLU A 27 -6.82 -24.73 8.25
CA GLU A 27 -8.00 -24.05 8.78
C GLU A 27 -7.71 -23.31 10.09
N GLU A 28 -7.03 -23.97 11.03
CA GLU A 28 -6.61 -23.39 12.30
C GLU A 28 -5.69 -22.17 12.09
N ALA A 29 -4.71 -22.28 11.18
CA ALA A 29 -3.84 -21.15 10.83
C ALA A 29 -4.62 -19.99 10.16
N LEU A 30 -5.60 -20.30 9.29
CA LEU A 30 -6.45 -19.28 8.69
C LEU A 30 -7.37 -18.60 9.71
N LYS A 31 -7.84 -19.33 10.72
CA LYS A 31 -8.64 -18.77 11.81
C LYS A 31 -7.86 -17.74 12.61
N LEU A 32 -6.63 -18.07 13.02
CA LEU A 32 -5.74 -17.13 13.73
C LEU A 32 -5.44 -15.88 12.90
N ILE A 33 -5.21 -16.04 11.59
CA ILE A 33 -5.03 -14.90 10.69
C ILE A 33 -6.34 -14.10 10.54
N GLY A 34 -7.50 -14.76 10.56
CA GLY A 34 -8.81 -14.10 10.55
C GLY A 34 -9.04 -13.24 11.79
N GLU A 35 -8.70 -13.74 12.97
CA GLU A 35 -8.75 -13.00 14.24
C GLU A 35 -7.82 -11.78 14.21
N LEU A 36 -6.63 -11.92 13.62
CA LEU A 36 -5.73 -10.78 13.39
C LEU A 36 -6.40 -9.69 12.54
N TYR A 37 -7.07 -10.06 11.45
CA TYR A 37 -7.79 -9.10 10.61
C TYR A 37 -9.02 -8.49 11.29
N ALA A 38 -9.67 -9.21 12.20
CA ALA A 38 -10.76 -8.66 12.99
C ALA A 38 -10.26 -7.50 13.89
N ILE A 39 -9.14 -7.71 14.59
CA ILE A 39 -8.50 -6.66 15.40
C ILE A 39 -8.11 -5.47 14.50
N GLU A 40 -7.43 -5.73 13.38
CA GLU A 40 -7.01 -4.66 12.46
C GLU A 40 -8.19 -3.88 11.88
N HIS A 41 -9.35 -4.52 11.71
CA HIS A 41 -10.58 -3.84 11.28
C HIS A 41 -11.12 -2.91 12.35
N GLU A 42 -11.15 -3.36 13.62
CA GLU A 42 -11.66 -2.58 14.75
C GLU A 42 -10.80 -1.34 15.04
N ILE A 43 -9.47 -1.46 14.92
CA ILE A 43 -8.56 -0.34 15.22
C ILE A 43 -8.35 0.61 14.03
N ARG A 44 -8.96 0.33 12.88
CA ARG A 44 -8.75 1.12 11.66
C ARG A 44 -9.34 2.52 11.83
N GLY A 45 -8.51 3.54 11.61
CA GLY A 45 -8.91 4.94 11.78
C GLY A 45 -8.70 5.51 13.18
N LEU A 46 -8.29 4.69 14.15
CA LEU A 46 -7.85 5.17 15.46
C LEU A 46 -6.50 5.89 15.38
N PRO A 47 -6.16 6.74 16.37
CA PRO A 47 -4.85 7.36 16.48
C PRO A 47 -3.72 6.32 16.51
N VAL A 48 -2.54 6.70 15.98
CA VAL A 48 -1.36 5.83 15.85
C VAL A 48 -0.96 5.17 17.17
N SER A 49 -1.02 5.92 18.27
CA SER A 49 -0.68 5.43 19.63
C SER A 49 -1.66 4.37 20.12
N GLU A 50 -2.97 4.55 19.89
CA GLU A 50 -4.00 3.59 20.27
C GLU A 50 -3.92 2.31 19.44
N ARG A 51 -3.72 2.46 18.12
CA ARG A 51 -3.47 1.32 17.21
C ARG A 51 -2.28 0.50 17.70
N LEU A 52 -1.17 1.17 18.03
CA LEU A 52 0.02 0.51 18.53
C LEU A 52 -0.25 -0.22 19.85
N ALA A 53 -0.93 0.43 20.80
CA ALA A 53 -1.28 -0.18 22.09
C ALA A 53 -2.12 -1.46 21.92
N VAL A 54 -3.16 -1.43 21.08
CA VAL A 54 -3.99 -2.60 20.81
C VAL A 54 -3.19 -3.70 20.12
N ARG A 55 -2.34 -3.38 19.14
CA ARG A 55 -1.48 -4.36 18.47
C ARG A 55 -0.51 -5.05 19.43
N GLN A 56 0.08 -4.30 20.36
CA GLN A 56 0.96 -4.85 21.38
C GLN A 56 0.20 -5.77 22.35
N MET A 57 -1.03 -5.40 22.72
CA MET A 57 -1.85 -6.15 23.68
C MET A 57 -2.54 -7.38 23.08
N GLN A 58 -3.00 -7.32 21.83
CA GLN A 58 -3.86 -8.34 21.22
C GLN A 58 -3.19 -9.02 20.01
N SER A 59 -2.68 -8.26 19.04
CA SER A 59 -2.11 -8.82 17.81
C SER A 59 -0.81 -9.61 18.09
N LYS A 60 0.08 -9.11 18.94
CA LYS A 60 1.36 -9.81 19.27
C LYS A 60 1.18 -11.19 19.91
N PRO A 61 0.29 -11.38 20.91
CA PRO A 61 0.00 -12.71 21.45
C PRO A 61 -0.55 -13.69 20.41
N LEU A 62 -1.43 -13.22 19.50
CA LEU A 62 -1.95 -14.04 18.41
C LEU A 62 -0.85 -14.46 17.43
N LEU A 63 0.02 -13.53 17.05
CA LEU A 63 1.17 -13.85 16.19
C LEU A 63 2.12 -14.86 16.84
N THR A 64 2.33 -14.74 18.15
CA THR A 64 3.16 -15.70 18.88
C THR A 64 2.52 -17.10 18.89
N SER A 65 1.20 -17.16 19.08
CA SER A 65 0.42 -18.41 19.02
C SER A 65 0.49 -19.04 17.62
N LEU A 66 0.33 -18.23 16.57
CA LEU A 66 0.47 -18.66 15.18
C LEU A 66 1.89 -19.18 14.88
N TYR A 67 2.92 -18.49 15.37
CA TYR A 67 4.31 -18.93 15.20
C TYR A 67 4.57 -20.27 15.89
N LYS A 68 4.06 -20.45 17.12
CA LYS A 68 4.15 -21.71 17.86
C LYS A 68 3.45 -22.86 17.13
N LEU A 69 2.22 -22.63 16.66
CA LEU A 69 1.47 -23.60 15.85
C LEU A 69 2.27 -24.06 14.61
N MET A 70 2.85 -23.10 13.87
CA MET A 70 3.64 -23.43 12.69
C MET A 70 4.88 -24.27 13.04
N GLN A 71 5.56 -23.96 14.15
CA GLN A 71 6.73 -24.72 14.59
C GLN A 71 6.37 -26.16 14.96
N GLU A 72 5.32 -26.35 15.77
CA GLU A 72 4.87 -27.67 16.19
C GLU A 72 4.46 -28.55 15.01
N LYS A 73 3.71 -27.97 14.07
CA LYS A 73 3.18 -28.71 12.92
C LYS A 73 4.25 -28.98 11.87
N GLU A 74 5.26 -28.12 11.71
CA GLU A 74 6.32 -28.31 10.71
C GLU A 74 7.11 -29.62 10.90
N HIS A 75 7.28 -30.08 12.14
CA HIS A 75 7.92 -31.38 12.43
C HIS A 75 7.08 -32.58 12.03
N THR A 76 5.75 -32.44 12.01
CA THR A 76 4.80 -33.51 11.65
C THR A 76 4.53 -33.58 10.15
N LEU A 77 4.80 -32.50 9.41
CA LEU A 77 4.49 -32.41 7.98
C LEU A 77 5.61 -33.00 7.11
N SER A 78 5.20 -33.85 6.16
CA SER A 78 6.11 -34.46 5.18
C SER A 78 6.88 -33.43 4.35
N LYS A 79 8.06 -33.84 3.85
CA LYS A 79 8.93 -32.95 3.08
C LYS A 79 8.31 -32.36 1.81
N LYS A 80 7.33 -33.06 1.22
CA LYS A 80 6.66 -32.65 -0.01
C LYS A 80 5.32 -31.94 0.22
N CYS A 81 4.97 -31.62 1.47
CA CYS A 81 3.70 -31.00 1.80
C CYS A 81 3.67 -29.51 1.44
N ARG A 82 2.71 -29.10 0.59
CA ARG A 82 2.50 -27.70 0.20
C ARG A 82 2.23 -26.77 1.39
N LEU A 83 1.58 -27.26 2.45
CA LEU A 83 1.33 -26.49 3.67
C LEU A 83 2.65 -26.09 4.35
N ARG A 84 3.61 -27.01 4.35
CA ARG A 84 4.92 -26.78 4.94
C ARG A 84 5.70 -25.72 4.17
N ASP A 85 5.57 -25.68 2.85
CA ASP A 85 6.18 -24.63 2.02
C ASP A 85 5.54 -23.26 2.29
N ALA A 86 4.22 -23.22 2.52
CA ALA A 86 3.53 -22.00 2.95
C ALA A 86 4.03 -21.51 4.32
N PHE A 87 4.16 -22.40 5.32
CA PHE A 87 4.72 -22.05 6.63
C PHE A 87 6.18 -21.60 6.53
N ARG A 88 7.01 -22.27 5.73
CA ARG A 88 8.39 -21.85 5.49
C ARG A 88 8.47 -20.46 4.89
N TYR A 89 7.59 -20.13 3.95
CA TYR A 89 7.50 -18.78 3.40
C TYR A 89 7.19 -17.76 4.51
N ILE A 90 6.16 -18.01 5.31
CA ILE A 90 5.78 -17.10 6.41
C ILE A 90 6.94 -16.93 7.40
N ARG A 91 7.60 -18.02 7.81
CA ARG A 91 8.75 -17.97 8.71
C ARG A 91 9.92 -17.18 8.13
N LYS A 92 10.23 -17.36 6.84
CA LYS A 92 11.28 -16.59 6.15
C LYS A 92 11.02 -15.09 6.19
N HIS A 93 9.75 -14.68 6.18
CA HIS A 93 9.33 -13.28 6.18
C HIS A 93 8.79 -12.81 7.54
N TRP A 94 8.99 -13.58 8.62
CA TRP A 94 8.33 -13.36 9.90
C TRP A 94 8.59 -11.98 10.49
N VAL A 95 9.85 -11.55 10.51
CA VAL A 95 10.25 -10.23 11.01
C VAL A 95 9.51 -9.13 10.25
N ALA A 96 9.54 -9.17 8.91
CA ALA A 96 8.83 -8.20 8.08
C ALA A 96 7.32 -8.22 8.32
N LEU A 97 6.73 -9.41 8.46
CA LEU A 97 5.30 -9.59 8.76
C LEU A 97 4.90 -9.09 10.14
N CYS A 98 5.81 -9.00 11.11
CA CYS A 98 5.51 -8.54 12.47
C CYS A 98 5.78 -7.04 12.67
N ASN A 99 6.52 -6.38 11.78
CA ASN A 99 6.93 -4.98 11.96
C ASN A 99 5.76 -4.00 12.14
N PHE A 100 4.58 -4.29 11.57
CA PHE A 100 3.38 -3.46 11.80
C PHE A 100 2.89 -3.47 13.25
N CYS A 101 3.26 -4.48 14.04
CA CYS A 101 2.94 -4.50 15.46
C CYS A 101 3.78 -3.51 16.26
N ASP A 102 4.98 -3.17 15.79
CA ASP A 102 5.90 -2.25 16.46
C ASP A 102 5.81 -0.81 15.90
N ASP A 103 5.09 -0.63 14.79
CA ASP A 103 4.84 0.67 14.19
C ASP A 103 3.34 0.87 13.89
N GLY A 104 2.72 1.81 14.60
CA GLY A 104 1.29 2.15 14.45
C GLY A 104 0.93 2.76 13.09
N LEU A 105 1.91 3.23 12.31
CA LEU A 105 1.75 3.72 10.95
C LEU A 105 1.85 2.62 9.90
N ALA A 106 2.40 1.45 10.23
CA ALA A 106 2.41 0.35 9.28
C ALA A 106 1.04 -0.31 9.18
N GLU A 107 0.62 -0.63 7.97
CA GLU A 107 -0.54 -1.48 7.70
C GLU A 107 -0.11 -2.95 7.69
N ALA A 108 -1.00 -3.85 8.13
CA ALA A 108 -0.75 -5.29 8.12
C ALA A 108 -0.71 -5.89 6.69
N ASP A 109 -1.29 -5.18 5.72
CA ASP A 109 -1.21 -5.53 4.30
C ASP A 109 -0.77 -4.34 3.45
N ASN A 110 -0.23 -4.66 2.27
CA ASN A 110 0.23 -3.68 1.30
C ASN A 110 -0.77 -3.48 0.15
N ASN A 111 -2.01 -4.00 0.25
CA ASN A 111 -2.93 -4.07 -0.89
C ASN A 111 -3.32 -2.68 -1.40
N THR A 112 -3.40 -1.70 -0.50
CA THR A 112 -3.69 -0.30 -0.86
C THR A 112 -2.54 0.31 -1.66
N ALA A 113 -1.31 0.12 -1.19
CA ALA A 113 -0.11 0.58 -1.90
C ALA A 113 0.05 -0.09 -3.27
N GLU A 114 -0.14 -1.42 -3.34
CA GLU A 114 -0.09 -2.17 -4.61
C GLU A 114 -1.16 -1.68 -5.60
N ARG A 115 -2.38 -1.40 -5.14
CA ARG A 115 -3.46 -0.86 -5.98
C ARG A 115 -3.13 0.53 -6.52
N ALA A 116 -2.60 1.42 -5.67
CA ALA A 116 -2.20 2.77 -6.10
C ALA A 116 -1.09 2.71 -7.16
N LEU A 117 -0.10 1.85 -6.97
CA LEU A 117 1.04 1.69 -7.89
C LEU A 117 0.67 0.95 -9.18
N ARG A 118 -0.44 0.21 -9.22
CA ARG A 118 -0.87 -0.51 -10.42
C ARG A 118 -1.06 0.42 -11.62
N ALA A 119 -1.57 1.64 -11.39
CA ALA A 119 -1.70 2.65 -12.44
C ALA A 119 -0.32 3.05 -13.01
N VAL A 120 0.68 3.23 -12.15
CA VAL A 120 2.06 3.54 -12.53
C VAL A 120 2.69 2.41 -13.32
N CYS A 121 2.54 1.16 -12.85
CA CYS A 121 3.07 -0.02 -13.54
C CYS A 121 2.44 -0.22 -14.93
N LEU A 122 1.13 0.00 -15.06
CA LEU A 122 0.44 -0.06 -16.35
C LEU A 122 0.92 1.04 -17.29
N GLY A 123 1.04 2.28 -16.81
CA GLY A 123 1.58 3.36 -17.62
C GLY A 123 3.02 3.12 -18.04
N LYS A 124 3.89 2.62 -17.16
CA LYS A 124 5.27 2.25 -17.54
C LYS A 124 5.31 1.25 -18.71
N LYS A 125 4.35 0.32 -18.76
CA LYS A 125 4.23 -0.63 -19.88
C LYS A 125 3.71 0.02 -21.17
N ASN A 126 2.87 1.06 -21.05
CA ASN A 126 2.20 1.71 -22.17
C ASN A 126 2.96 2.94 -22.72
N TYR A 127 3.81 3.56 -21.91
CA TYR A 127 4.51 4.78 -22.24
C TYR A 127 5.97 4.47 -22.59
N VAL A 128 6.33 4.69 -23.86
CA VAL A 128 7.68 4.44 -24.40
C VAL A 128 8.76 5.32 -23.73
N PHE A 129 8.35 6.42 -23.09
CA PHE A 129 9.25 7.43 -22.50
C PHE A 129 9.69 7.14 -21.05
N PHE A 130 9.14 6.13 -20.38
CA PHE A 130 9.52 5.72 -19.01
C PHE A 130 10.83 4.87 -18.96
N GLY A 131 11.77 5.18 -19.85
CA GLY A 131 13.05 4.47 -19.99
C GLY A 131 14.27 5.21 -19.40
N SER A 132 14.12 6.48 -19.03
CA SER A 132 15.19 7.31 -18.44
C SER A 132 14.78 7.85 -17.08
N ASP A 133 15.76 8.20 -16.24
CA ASP A 133 15.53 8.75 -14.88
C ASP A 133 14.66 10.01 -14.92
N HIS A 134 14.96 10.91 -15.86
CA HIS A 134 14.18 12.13 -16.10
C HIS A 134 12.72 11.83 -16.52
N GLY A 135 12.51 10.75 -17.29
CA GLY A 135 11.16 10.29 -17.66
C GLY A 135 10.40 9.75 -16.45
N GLY A 136 11.09 9.03 -15.55
CA GLY A 136 10.53 8.54 -14.29
C GLY A 136 10.12 9.67 -13.35
N GLU A 137 10.96 10.69 -13.18
CA GLU A 137 10.68 11.86 -12.33
C GLU A 137 9.46 12.65 -12.83
N ARG A 138 9.41 12.96 -14.12
CA ARG A 138 8.24 13.64 -14.73
C ARG A 138 6.97 12.79 -14.60
N GLY A 139 7.12 11.48 -14.74
CA GLY A 139 6.05 10.53 -14.51
C GLY A 139 5.50 10.58 -13.08
N ALA A 140 6.39 10.57 -12.09
CA ALA A 140 6.03 10.66 -10.69
C ALA A 140 5.28 11.97 -10.39
N LEU A 141 5.74 13.10 -10.92
CA LEU A 141 5.05 14.39 -10.80
C LEU A 141 3.62 14.34 -11.37
N LEU A 142 3.46 13.78 -12.57
CA LEU A 142 2.14 13.67 -13.22
C LEU A 142 1.20 12.74 -12.44
N TYR A 143 1.68 11.59 -11.97
CA TYR A 143 0.88 10.68 -11.16
C TYR A 143 0.54 11.27 -9.79
N GLY A 144 1.45 12.03 -9.18
CA GLY A 144 1.20 12.77 -7.94
C GLY A 144 0.08 13.80 -8.13
N LEU A 145 0.10 14.55 -9.24
CA LEU A 145 -0.94 15.52 -9.58
C LEU A 145 -2.30 14.87 -9.80
N ILE A 146 -2.35 13.79 -10.59
CA ILE A 146 -3.58 13.01 -10.83
C ILE A 146 -4.11 12.41 -9.53
N GLY A 147 -3.23 11.86 -8.69
CA GLY A 147 -3.57 11.33 -7.37
C GLY A 147 -4.19 12.41 -6.48
N THR A 148 -3.59 13.60 -6.46
CA THR A 148 -4.07 14.76 -5.70
C THR A 148 -5.45 15.21 -6.18
N CYS A 149 -5.70 15.25 -7.49
CA CYS A 149 -7.03 15.58 -8.05
C CYS A 149 -8.09 14.59 -7.53
N ARG A 150 -7.81 13.29 -7.61
CA ARG A 150 -8.71 12.24 -7.14
C ARG A 150 -8.99 12.33 -5.64
N LEU A 151 -7.98 12.66 -4.84
CA LEU A 151 -8.13 12.86 -3.39
C LEU A 151 -9.04 14.03 -3.05
N ASN A 152 -9.08 15.06 -3.90
CA ASN A 152 -9.95 16.23 -3.76
C ASN A 152 -11.31 16.05 -4.48
N GLY A 153 -11.60 14.86 -5.03
CA GLY A 153 -12.85 14.59 -5.75
C GLY A 153 -12.95 15.30 -7.11
N ILE A 154 -11.83 15.74 -7.68
CA ILE A 154 -11.77 16.46 -8.94
C ILE A 154 -11.42 15.50 -10.07
N ASP A 155 -12.14 15.60 -11.20
CA ASP A 155 -11.79 14.88 -12.42
C ASP A 155 -10.41 15.32 -12.95
N PRO A 156 -9.41 14.41 -13.01
CA PRO A 156 -8.06 14.78 -13.44
C PRO A 156 -8.01 15.30 -14.88
N GLU A 157 -8.86 14.82 -15.80
CA GLU A 157 -8.89 15.30 -17.17
C GLU A 157 -9.39 16.75 -17.24
N ALA A 158 -10.50 17.06 -16.55
CA ALA A 158 -11.05 18.40 -16.45
C ALA A 158 -10.04 19.37 -15.82
N TYR A 159 -9.36 18.96 -14.74
CA TYR A 159 -8.34 19.77 -14.11
C TYR A 159 -7.16 20.06 -15.05
N LEU A 160 -6.60 19.02 -15.69
CA LEU A 160 -5.48 19.23 -16.63
C LEU A 160 -5.87 20.12 -17.80
N ARG A 161 -7.09 19.97 -18.34
CA ARG A 161 -7.59 20.86 -19.41
C ARG A 161 -7.68 22.30 -18.95
N HIS A 162 -8.23 22.54 -17.76
CA HIS A 162 -8.33 23.88 -17.18
C HIS A 162 -6.94 24.50 -16.99
N ILE A 163 -6.04 23.78 -16.33
CA ILE A 163 -4.68 24.26 -16.08
C ILE A 163 -3.95 24.59 -17.37
N LEU A 164 -3.94 23.68 -18.36
CA LEU A 164 -3.27 23.93 -19.64
C LEU A 164 -3.87 25.11 -20.42
N SER A 165 -5.14 25.44 -20.20
CA SER A 165 -5.77 26.61 -20.82
C SER A 165 -5.40 27.94 -20.15
N VAL A 166 -5.15 27.93 -18.84
CA VAL A 166 -4.92 29.13 -18.02
C VAL A 166 -3.43 29.42 -17.84
N LEU A 167 -2.60 28.38 -17.81
CA LEU A 167 -1.16 28.46 -17.52
C LEU A 167 -0.37 29.44 -18.42
N PRO A 168 -0.64 29.57 -19.74
CA PRO A 168 0.12 30.49 -20.59
C PRO A 168 -0.03 31.97 -20.20
N GLU A 169 -1.16 32.34 -19.61
CA GLU A 169 -1.51 33.71 -19.23
C GLU A 169 -1.35 33.96 -17.72
N TRP A 170 -1.05 32.92 -16.94
CA TRP A 170 -0.96 33.00 -15.49
C TRP A 170 0.40 33.51 -15.01
N LEU A 171 0.38 34.23 -13.88
CA LEU A 171 1.60 34.73 -13.27
C LEU A 171 2.38 33.58 -12.61
N SER A 172 3.68 33.49 -12.92
CA SER A 172 4.55 32.41 -12.44
C SER A 172 4.70 32.35 -10.91
N ASN A 173 4.47 33.47 -10.22
CA ASN A 173 4.50 33.55 -8.76
C ASN A 173 3.16 33.24 -8.08
N ARG A 174 2.13 32.85 -8.83
CA ARG A 174 0.78 32.51 -8.32
C ARG A 174 0.30 31.12 -8.76
N VAL A 175 1.24 30.23 -9.07
CA VAL A 175 0.92 28.87 -9.53
C VAL A 175 0.31 28.03 -8.39
N ASP A 176 0.54 28.40 -7.14
CA ASP A 176 -0.08 27.81 -5.96
C ASP A 176 -1.61 27.99 -5.93
N GLU A 177 -2.13 29.09 -6.49
CA GLU A 177 -3.58 29.31 -6.66
C GLU A 177 -4.22 28.28 -7.60
N LEU A 178 -3.41 27.67 -8.48
CA LEU A 178 -3.85 26.66 -9.44
C LEU A 178 -3.78 25.23 -8.89
N LEU A 179 -3.39 25.02 -7.62
CA LEU A 179 -3.32 23.68 -7.02
C LEU A 179 -4.71 23.05 -6.91
N PRO A 180 -4.83 21.70 -6.95
CA PRO A 180 -6.14 21.04 -7.04
C PRO A 180 -7.14 21.44 -5.96
N TRP A 181 -6.71 21.75 -4.73
CA TRP A 181 -7.60 22.16 -3.64
C TRP A 181 -8.07 23.62 -3.70
N ASN A 182 -7.47 24.45 -4.56
CA ASN A 182 -7.81 25.86 -4.73
C ASN A 182 -8.74 26.10 -5.94
N VAL A 183 -8.85 25.13 -6.85
CA VAL A 183 -9.62 25.27 -8.09
C VAL A 183 -11.03 24.69 -7.93
N VAL A 184 -12.04 25.54 -8.11
CA VAL A 184 -13.44 25.11 -8.19
C VAL A 184 -13.81 24.87 -9.65
N LEU A 185 -13.76 23.61 -10.09
CA LEU A 185 -14.24 23.22 -11.42
C LEU A 185 -15.73 22.90 -11.31
N THR A 186 -16.60 23.81 -11.75
CA THR A 186 -18.02 23.50 -11.94
C THR A 186 -18.17 22.33 -12.90
N ASN A 187 -18.78 21.25 -12.41
CA ASN A 187 -19.02 19.97 -13.09
C ASN A 187 -19.25 20.09 -14.60
N MET A 188 -18.20 19.90 -15.40
CA MET A 188 -18.32 19.48 -16.79
C MET A 188 -18.27 17.95 -16.82
N ASN A 189 -19.22 17.31 -16.14
CA ASN A 189 -19.41 15.86 -16.27
C ASN A 189 -19.76 15.57 -17.73
N ARG A 190 -18.85 14.92 -18.47
CA ARG A 190 -19.19 14.32 -19.76
C ARG A 190 -20.31 13.30 -19.53
N PRO A 191 -21.42 13.35 -20.30
CA PRO A 191 -22.38 12.27 -20.31
C PRO A 191 -21.74 11.09 -21.04
N GLY A 192 -21.17 10.12 -20.32
CA GLY A 192 -20.60 8.93 -20.97
C GLY A 192 -19.70 8.04 -20.11
N PHE A 193 -19.21 8.51 -18.97
CA PHE A 193 -18.60 7.62 -17.98
C PHE A 193 -19.54 7.55 -16.78
N PRO A 194 -20.21 6.41 -16.51
CA PRO A 194 -20.88 6.24 -15.23
C PRO A 194 -19.81 6.39 -14.15
N GLY A 195 -19.86 7.54 -13.48
CA GLY A 195 -19.01 7.85 -12.35
C GLY A 195 -19.38 6.92 -11.20
N GLU A 196 -18.81 5.73 -11.21
CA GLU A 196 -18.49 5.07 -9.95
C GLU A 196 -17.38 5.93 -9.32
N CYS A 197 -17.81 6.96 -8.60
CA CYS A 197 -17.04 7.59 -7.54
C CYS A 197 -16.71 6.51 -6.52
N PHE A 198 -15.71 5.68 -6.81
CA PHE A 198 -14.97 4.99 -5.78
C PHE A 198 -14.16 6.07 -5.06
N ILE A 199 -14.82 6.75 -4.12
CA ILE A 199 -14.15 7.33 -2.97
C ILE A 199 -13.59 6.12 -2.19
N CYS A 200 -12.49 5.56 -2.68
CA CYS A 200 -11.58 4.87 -1.80
C CYS A 200 -10.92 6.01 -1.03
N GLU A 201 -11.28 6.16 0.24
CA GLU A 201 -10.53 6.96 1.20
C GLU A 201 -9.05 6.55 1.14
N LEU A 202 -8.27 7.20 0.27
CA LEU A 202 -6.83 7.24 0.39
C LEU A 202 -6.51 8.35 1.39
N ARG A 203 -6.76 8.09 2.67
CA ARG A 203 -5.95 8.72 3.70
C ARG A 203 -4.63 7.97 3.77
N LEU A 204 -3.59 8.53 3.15
CA LEU A 204 -2.23 8.32 3.61
C LEU A 204 -1.61 9.70 3.96
N PRO A 205 -2.15 10.44 4.94
CA PRO A 205 -1.44 11.61 5.46
C PRO A 205 -0.18 11.18 6.25
N ASP A 206 -0.14 9.95 6.76
CA ASP A 206 0.84 9.57 7.78
C ASP A 206 1.77 8.42 7.36
N HIS A 207 1.64 7.85 6.16
CA HIS A 207 2.36 6.61 5.80
C HIS A 207 3.20 6.82 4.54
N ARG A 208 4.54 6.76 4.69
CA ARG A 208 5.48 6.81 3.55
C ARG A 208 6.02 5.42 3.28
N PHE A 209 5.80 4.92 2.06
CA PHE A 209 6.30 3.63 1.62
C PHE A 209 7.29 3.81 0.47
N ARG A 210 8.43 3.11 0.51
CA ARG A 210 9.37 2.96 -0.60
C ARG A 210 9.31 1.55 -1.14
N TRP A 211 9.34 1.38 -2.46
CA TRP A 211 9.33 0.08 -3.10
C TRP A 211 10.70 -0.23 -3.72
N LYS A 212 11.31 -1.37 -3.38
CA LYS A 212 12.61 -1.80 -3.93
C LYS A 212 12.62 -3.33 -4.11
N HIS A 213 13.03 -3.82 -5.28
CA HIS A 213 13.12 -5.26 -5.59
C HIS A 213 11.85 -6.08 -5.24
N ASN A 214 10.66 -5.63 -5.64
CA ASN A 214 9.37 -6.28 -5.32
C ASN A 214 9.03 -6.34 -3.81
N LYS A 215 9.67 -5.51 -2.98
CA LYS A 215 9.40 -5.42 -1.54
C LYS A 215 8.98 -4.01 -1.17
N LEU A 216 7.99 -3.91 -0.28
CA LEU A 216 7.54 -2.66 0.30
C LEU A 216 8.35 -2.38 1.58
N PHE A 217 8.93 -1.19 1.66
CA PHE A 217 9.66 -0.70 2.82
C PHE A 217 8.89 0.47 3.41
N LEU A 218 8.74 0.46 4.72
CA LEU A 218 8.23 1.61 5.45
C LEU A 218 9.37 2.62 5.67
N LEU A 219 9.09 3.88 5.37
CA LEU A 219 9.98 5.00 5.66
C LEU A 219 9.56 5.61 7.00
N LEU A 220 10.37 5.40 8.03
CA LEU A 220 10.22 6.05 9.32
C LEU A 220 10.58 7.54 9.19
N PRO A 221 9.87 8.46 9.87
CA PRO A 221 10.14 9.88 9.77
C PRO A 221 11.44 10.25 10.50
N GLU A 222 12.45 10.68 9.76
CA GLU A 222 13.47 11.63 10.23
C GLU A 222 13.09 13.00 9.66
N GLU A 223 12.63 13.89 10.53
CA GLU A 223 12.45 15.35 10.38
C GLU A 223 12.23 15.93 8.96
N TYR A 224 10.98 15.97 8.47
CA TYR A 224 10.58 16.90 7.40
C TYR A 224 9.13 17.37 7.60
N GLY A 225 8.91 18.68 7.40
CA GLY A 225 7.69 19.44 7.72
C GLY A 225 6.40 19.06 6.98
N PRO A 226 5.32 19.85 7.18
CA PRO A 226 3.96 19.43 6.87
C PRO A 226 3.69 19.40 5.36
N ALA A 227 2.99 18.34 4.93
CA ALA A 227 2.31 18.18 3.65
C ALA A 227 3.18 18.24 2.37
N PHE A 228 3.81 17.12 2.02
CA PHE A 228 4.17 16.77 0.65
C PHE A 228 3.45 15.46 0.27
N PRO A 229 2.60 15.42 -0.77
CA PRO A 229 1.93 14.19 -1.18
C PRO A 229 2.93 13.22 -1.80
N ALA A 230 2.99 12.01 -1.23
CA ALA A 230 3.57 10.77 -1.77
C ALA A 230 4.62 10.92 -2.89
N ILE A 231 5.87 11.21 -2.51
CA ILE A 231 7.02 10.99 -3.39
C ILE A 231 7.18 9.48 -3.58
N VAL A 232 6.87 8.99 -4.78
CA VAL A 232 7.36 7.68 -5.25
C VAL A 232 8.81 7.90 -5.67
N ASP A 233 9.74 7.72 -4.73
CA ASP A 233 11.16 7.67 -5.04
C ASP A 233 11.44 6.44 -5.92
N CYS A 234 11.48 6.63 -7.24
CA CYS A 234 12.01 5.66 -8.17
C CYS A 234 13.55 5.70 -8.10
N TYR A 235 14.18 4.96 -7.19
CA TYR A 235 15.63 4.73 -7.29
C TYR A 235 15.93 3.56 -8.21
N THR A 236 16.74 3.85 -9.23
CA THR A 236 17.43 2.89 -10.08
C THR A 236 18.42 2.05 -9.28
N SER A 237 18.59 0.78 -9.68
CA SER A 237 19.75 -0.02 -9.30
C SER A 237 21.04 0.70 -9.74
N PRO A 238 22.15 0.59 -9.00
CA PRO A 238 23.41 1.16 -9.46
C PRO A 238 23.83 0.53 -10.80
N PRO A 239 24.42 1.29 -11.73
CA PRO A 239 25.00 0.73 -12.94
C PRO A 239 26.15 -0.22 -12.55
N THR A 240 26.25 -1.34 -13.27
CA THR A 240 27.39 -2.28 -13.24
C THR A 240 28.70 -1.61 -13.54
#